data_AF-A0A318TU38-F1
#
_entry.id   AF-A0A318TU38-F1
#
_cell.length_a   1.000
_cell.length_b   1.000
_cell.length_c   1.000
_cell.angle_alpha   90.00
_cell.angle_beta   90.00
_cell.angle_gamma   90.00
#
_symmetry.space_group_name_H-M   'P 1'
#
loop_
_entity.id
_entity.type
_entity.pdbx_description
1 polymer ?
#
loop_
_entity_poly.entity_id
_entity_poly.type
_entity_poly.pdbx_seq_one_letter_code
_entity_poly.pdbx_strand_id
1 'polypeptide(L)'
;MSRVKKAAGDSVRGRFTRVLIFTVIVIGLAVGYNFVSVHFSGDGKSSPEEALPQDSNYEWIEGPRSEKEVRYFFLYNSGNFGTQVVTKNFKGWSLGSRTSSPLPKVLDENKIATAYSDSEVLFGLIKPGGEVEVTVNGKGTKRIPLTSLSKEVLDRLNVAGYEIWYIDLSELTDSKKFLIKVLDENNSLLNELSI
;
A
#
# COMPACT_ATOMS: atom_id res chain seq x y z
N MET A 1 -16.42 22.52 -68.63
CA MET A 1 -15.96 22.87 -67.27
C MET A 1 -16.35 21.77 -66.27
N SER A 2 -15.56 20.72 -66.05
CA SER A 2 -15.81 19.76 -64.94
C SER A 2 -14.64 18.79 -64.69
N ARG A 3 -13.43 19.28 -64.42
CA ARG A 3 -12.29 18.41 -64.04
C ARG A 3 -11.39 18.91 -62.91
N VAL A 4 -11.65 20.08 -62.33
CA VAL A 4 -10.70 20.69 -61.37
C VAL A 4 -11.03 20.43 -59.89
N LYS A 5 -12.25 19.97 -59.54
CA LYS A 5 -12.63 19.79 -58.13
C LYS A 5 -12.19 18.46 -57.48
N LYS A 6 -11.64 17.50 -58.21
CA LYS A 6 -11.36 16.15 -57.66
C LYS A 6 -9.97 16.02 -56.99
N ALA A 7 -9.00 16.88 -57.30
CA ALA A 7 -7.61 16.72 -56.84
C ALA A 7 -7.34 17.23 -55.40
N ALA A 8 -8.19 18.13 -54.86
CA ALA A 8 -7.93 18.73 -53.55
C ALA A 8 -8.30 17.81 -52.36
N GLY A 9 -9.34 16.98 -52.51
CA GLY A 9 -9.86 16.13 -51.43
C GLY A 9 -8.97 14.93 -51.07
N ASP A 10 -8.22 14.40 -52.03
CA ASP A 10 -7.35 13.22 -51.82
C ASP A 10 -6.07 13.58 -51.05
N SER A 11 -5.56 14.81 -51.19
CA SER A 11 -4.35 15.26 -50.47
C SER A 11 -4.58 15.44 -48.96
N VAL A 12 -5.78 15.88 -48.57
CA VAL A 12 -6.16 16.07 -47.17
C VAL A 12 -6.45 14.72 -46.53
N ARG A 13 -7.20 13.84 -47.22
CA ARG A 13 -7.46 12.47 -46.75
C ARG A 13 -6.17 11.67 -46.54
N GLY A 14 -5.22 11.72 -47.47
CA GLY A 14 -3.94 11.03 -47.32
C GLY A 14 -3.08 11.55 -46.16
N ARG A 15 -3.11 12.85 -45.89
CA ARG A 15 -2.42 13.45 -44.72
C ARG A 15 -3.09 13.04 -43.40
N PHE A 16 -4.42 13.10 -43.33
CA PHE A 16 -5.17 12.65 -42.15
C PHE A 16 -4.99 11.15 -41.88
N THR A 17 -5.03 10.29 -42.91
CA THR A 17 -4.79 8.85 -42.75
C THR A 17 -3.39 8.56 -42.23
N ARG A 18 -2.36 9.28 -42.71
CA ARG A 18 -0.98 9.14 -42.19
C ARG A 18 -0.86 9.56 -40.74
N VAL A 19 -1.47 10.69 -40.37
CA VAL A 19 -1.50 11.16 -38.97
C VAL A 19 -2.20 10.13 -38.08
N LEU A 20 -3.35 9.59 -38.51
CA LEU A 20 -4.10 8.61 -37.72
C LEU A 20 -3.33 7.30 -37.56
N ILE A 21 -2.68 6.79 -38.62
CA ILE A 21 -1.81 5.62 -38.54
C ILE A 21 -0.65 5.88 -37.58
N PHE A 22 0.00 7.04 -37.68
CA PHE A 22 1.10 7.40 -36.78
C PHE A 22 0.64 7.44 -35.32
N THR A 23 -0.51 8.07 -35.04
CA THR A 23 -1.10 8.11 -33.69
C THR A 23 -1.37 6.71 -33.14
N VAL A 24 -1.97 5.81 -33.93
CA VAL A 24 -2.22 4.43 -33.51
C VAL A 24 -0.92 3.68 -33.22
N ILE A 25 0.12 3.87 -34.05
CA ILE A 25 1.43 3.26 -33.82
C ILE A 25 2.05 3.79 -32.52
N VAL A 26 2.02 5.10 -32.28
CA VAL A 26 2.57 5.69 -31.04
C VAL A 26 1.83 5.19 -29.81
N ILE A 27 0.49 5.13 -29.84
CA ILE A 27 -0.31 4.57 -28.75
C ILE A 27 0.02 3.09 -28.54
N GLY A 28 0.11 2.30 -29.62
CA GLY A 28 0.46 0.88 -29.55
C GLY A 28 1.84 0.65 -28.95
N LEU A 29 2.83 1.45 -29.33
CA LEU A 29 4.18 1.40 -28.75
C LEU A 29 4.19 1.79 -27.27
N ALA A 30 3.42 2.81 -26.87
CA ALA A 30 3.30 3.23 -25.48
C ALA A 30 2.67 2.13 -24.61
N VAL A 31 1.60 1.49 -25.09
CA VAL A 31 0.95 0.36 -24.41
C VAL A 31 1.89 -0.84 -24.33
N GLY A 32 2.57 -1.19 -25.42
CA GLY A 32 3.53 -2.29 -25.45
C GLY A 32 4.71 -2.06 -24.50
N TYR A 33 5.27 -0.85 -24.47
CA TYR A 33 6.31 -0.48 -23.53
C TYR A 33 5.84 -0.59 -22.08
N ASN A 34 4.64 -0.10 -21.75
CA ASN A 34 4.08 -0.20 -20.41
C ASN A 34 3.90 -1.67 -19.99
N PHE A 35 3.36 -2.52 -20.88
CA PHE A 35 3.21 -3.95 -20.63
C PHE A 35 4.54 -4.64 -20.33
N VAL A 36 5.57 -4.40 -21.16
CA VAL A 36 6.91 -4.96 -20.92
C VAL A 36 7.48 -4.43 -19.61
N SER A 37 7.35 -3.13 -19.35
CA SER A 37 7.86 -2.52 -18.13
C SER A 37 7.19 -3.09 -16.88
N VAL A 38 5.87 -3.27 -16.84
CA VAL A 38 5.17 -3.79 -15.65
C VAL A 38 5.49 -5.27 -15.43
N HIS A 39 5.50 -6.07 -16.50
CA HIS A 39 5.62 -7.52 -16.36
C HIS A 39 7.07 -8.05 -16.32
N PHE A 40 8.05 -7.25 -16.78
CA PHE A 40 9.45 -7.65 -16.89
C PHE A 40 10.43 -6.64 -16.25
N SER A 41 9.97 -5.73 -15.41
CA SER A 41 10.88 -4.92 -14.57
C SER A 41 11.23 -5.62 -13.25
N GLY A 42 12.24 -5.11 -12.54
CA GLY A 42 12.66 -5.58 -11.22
C GLY A 42 13.65 -6.74 -11.24
N ASP A 43 14.07 -7.12 -10.03
CA ASP A 43 15.13 -8.10 -9.78
C ASP A 43 14.68 -9.56 -9.90
N GLY A 44 13.38 -9.82 -9.88
CA GLY A 44 12.82 -11.16 -10.09
C GLY A 44 13.28 -12.20 -9.05
N LYS A 45 13.09 -11.90 -7.76
CA LYS A 45 13.51 -12.78 -6.66
C LYS A 45 12.63 -14.02 -6.53
N SER A 46 13.16 -15.08 -5.92
CA SER A 46 12.46 -16.36 -5.74
C SER A 46 11.34 -16.26 -4.72
N SER A 47 11.53 -15.46 -3.67
CA SER A 47 10.58 -15.27 -2.59
C SER A 47 10.23 -13.79 -2.37
N PRO A 48 9.06 -13.49 -1.78
CA PRO A 48 8.71 -12.12 -1.43
C PRO A 48 9.66 -11.52 -0.38
N GLU A 49 10.18 -12.33 0.55
CA GLU A 49 11.15 -11.90 1.56
C GLU A 49 12.50 -11.51 0.96
N GLU A 50 12.98 -12.27 -0.04
CA GLU A 50 14.20 -11.95 -0.77
C GLU A 50 14.08 -10.64 -1.59
N ALA A 51 12.86 -10.26 -1.93
CA ALA A 51 12.58 -8.99 -2.61
C ALA A 51 12.58 -7.80 -1.64
N LEU A 52 12.54 -8.01 -0.32
CA LEU A 52 12.55 -6.91 0.64
C LEU A 52 13.89 -6.16 0.66
N PRO A 53 13.88 -4.85 0.94
CA PRO A 53 15.11 -4.06 0.99
C PRO A 53 16.03 -4.53 2.11
N GLN A 54 17.31 -4.65 1.78
CA GLN A 54 18.39 -5.09 2.69
C GLN A 54 19.32 -3.92 3.06
N ASP A 55 18.91 -2.69 2.73
CA ASP A 55 19.69 -1.46 2.90
C ASP A 55 19.69 -0.94 4.35
N SER A 56 18.92 -1.55 5.23
CA SER A 56 18.78 -1.14 6.63
C SER A 56 18.26 -2.28 7.52
N ASN A 57 18.40 -2.09 8.83
CA ASN A 57 17.92 -3.03 9.84
C ASN A 57 16.41 -2.86 10.05
N TYR A 58 15.62 -3.42 9.14
CA TYR A 58 14.18 -3.49 9.24
C TYR A 58 13.75 -4.73 10.01
N GLU A 59 12.75 -4.56 10.85
CA GLU A 59 12.01 -5.66 11.47
C GLU A 59 10.73 -5.86 10.65
N TRP A 60 10.72 -6.89 9.81
CA TRP A 60 9.62 -7.17 8.89
C TRP A 60 8.57 -8.04 9.55
N ILE A 61 7.31 -7.64 9.41
CA ILE A 61 6.16 -8.35 9.96
C ILE A 61 5.19 -8.59 8.81
N GLU A 62 4.89 -9.86 8.51
CA GLU A 62 3.96 -10.20 7.42
C GLU A 62 2.57 -9.65 7.71
N GLY A 63 1.99 -8.97 6.72
CA GLY A 63 0.64 -8.41 6.75
C GLY A 63 -0.26 -9.09 5.70
N PRO A 64 -1.20 -8.35 5.09
CA PRO A 64 -2.05 -8.87 4.03
C PRO A 64 -1.28 -9.48 2.86
N ARG A 65 -1.77 -10.61 2.37
CA ARG A 65 -1.14 -11.39 1.30
C ARG A 65 -2.15 -11.88 0.27
N SER A 66 -1.74 -11.84 -0.99
CA SER A 66 -2.39 -12.46 -2.13
C SER A 66 -1.38 -13.26 -2.96
N GLU A 67 -1.83 -13.88 -4.06
CA GLU A 67 -0.94 -14.61 -4.97
C GLU A 67 0.07 -13.72 -5.70
N LYS A 68 -0.27 -12.44 -5.88
CA LYS A 68 0.51 -11.48 -6.68
C LYS A 68 1.13 -10.36 -5.86
N GLU A 69 0.77 -10.26 -4.59
CA GLU A 69 1.21 -9.18 -3.72
C GLU A 69 1.36 -9.69 -2.29
N VAL A 70 2.44 -9.28 -1.63
CA VAL A 70 2.58 -9.41 -0.18
C VAL A 70 2.91 -8.05 0.40
N ARG A 71 2.21 -7.69 1.47
CA ARG A 71 2.47 -6.49 2.24
C ARG A 71 3.13 -6.87 3.54
N TYR A 72 4.26 -6.24 3.81
CA TYR A 72 4.96 -6.35 5.09
C TYR A 72 4.83 -5.03 5.83
N PHE A 73 4.43 -5.09 7.08
CA PHE A 73 4.66 -4.00 8.01
C PHE A 73 6.15 -3.99 8.38
N PHE A 74 6.68 -2.82 8.69
CA PHE A 74 8.05 -2.73 9.18
C PHE A 74 8.19 -1.74 10.32
N LEU A 75 9.14 -2.06 11.19
CA LEU A 75 9.68 -1.13 12.16
C LEU A 75 11.15 -0.91 11.82
N TYR A 76 11.57 0.35 11.81
CA TYR A 76 12.95 0.73 11.52
C TYR A 76 13.57 1.48 12.69
N ASN A 77 14.83 1.16 12.98
CA ASN A 77 15.57 1.64 14.15
C ASN A 77 15.72 3.17 14.24
N SER A 78 15.52 3.90 13.14
CA SER A 78 15.42 5.37 13.18
C SER A 78 14.09 5.90 13.73
N GLY A 79 13.22 5.02 14.24
CA GLY A 79 11.91 5.37 14.76
C GLY A 79 10.90 5.61 13.65
N ASN A 80 10.86 4.73 12.65
CA ASN A 80 9.85 4.76 11.59
C ASN A 80 9.05 3.46 11.58
N PHE A 81 7.78 3.58 11.20
CA PHE A 81 6.81 2.50 11.04
C PHE A 81 6.08 2.68 9.71
N GLY A 82 5.78 1.58 9.02
CA GLY A 82 5.19 1.67 7.70
C GLY A 82 4.90 0.32 7.05
N THR A 83 4.63 0.37 5.75
CA THR A 83 4.40 -0.80 4.91
C THR A 83 5.38 -0.83 3.73
N GLN A 84 5.78 -2.05 3.36
CA GLN A 84 6.46 -2.35 2.12
C GLN A 84 5.66 -3.40 1.37
N VAL A 85 5.28 -3.07 0.14
CA VAL A 85 4.63 -4.00 -0.77
C VAL A 85 5.69 -4.65 -1.65
N VAL A 86 5.57 -5.95 -1.87
CA VAL A 86 6.31 -6.69 -2.89
C VAL A 86 5.32 -7.35 -3.83
N THR A 87 5.57 -7.24 -5.13
CA THR A 87 4.66 -7.71 -6.17
C THR A 87 5.31 -8.80 -7.01
N LYS A 88 4.50 -9.76 -7.45
CA LYS A 88 4.92 -10.86 -8.32
C LYS A 88 4.65 -10.52 -9.78
N ASN A 89 5.69 -10.55 -10.59
CA ASN A 89 5.62 -10.43 -12.04
C ASN A 89 6.17 -11.69 -12.72
N PHE A 90 6.33 -11.68 -14.05
CA PHE A 90 6.80 -12.88 -14.77
C PHE A 90 8.27 -13.23 -14.49
N LYS A 91 9.07 -12.30 -13.97
CA LYS A 91 10.45 -12.55 -13.56
C LYS A 91 10.56 -13.07 -12.12
N GLY A 92 9.55 -12.85 -11.29
CA GLY A 92 9.55 -13.24 -9.87
C GLY A 92 9.01 -12.13 -8.99
N TRP A 93 9.45 -12.08 -7.73
CA TRP A 93 9.08 -11.04 -6.79
C TRP A 93 9.95 -9.80 -6.94
N SER A 94 9.34 -8.62 -6.86
CA SER A 94 10.01 -7.34 -7.00
C SER A 94 9.48 -6.33 -5.98
N LEU A 95 10.31 -5.34 -5.65
CA LEU A 95 9.91 -4.22 -4.80
C LEU A 95 8.77 -3.43 -5.41
N GLY A 96 7.76 -3.16 -4.59
CA GLY A 96 6.63 -2.29 -4.89
C GLY A 96 6.65 -1.01 -4.07
N SER A 97 5.45 -0.50 -3.78
CA SER A 97 5.25 0.73 -3.02
C SER A 97 5.74 0.60 -1.57
N ARG A 98 6.21 1.73 -1.03
CA ARG A 98 6.61 1.87 0.37
C ARG A 98 5.91 3.09 0.96
N THR A 99 5.34 2.92 2.13
CA THR A 99 4.80 4.01 2.95
C THR A 99 5.54 4.00 4.28
N SER A 100 6.03 5.15 4.72
CA SER A 100 6.80 5.26 5.96
C SER A 100 6.39 6.51 6.71
N SER A 101 6.17 6.35 8.01
CA SER A 101 5.83 7.44 8.93
C SER A 101 6.64 7.33 10.21
N PRO A 102 6.86 8.44 10.94
CA PRO A 102 7.48 8.39 12.25
C PRO A 102 6.70 7.49 13.21
N LEU A 103 7.44 6.69 13.97
CA LEU A 103 6.93 5.91 15.08
C LEU A 103 6.49 6.89 16.19
N PRO A 104 5.29 6.73 16.78
CA PRO A 104 4.89 7.53 17.93
C PRO A 104 5.82 7.25 19.12
N LYS A 105 6.25 8.30 19.83
CA LYS A 105 7.27 8.22 20.89
C LYS A 105 6.88 7.26 22.03
N VAL A 106 5.62 7.26 22.44
CA VAL A 106 4.97 6.34 23.38
C VAL A 106 3.46 6.42 23.14
N LEU A 107 2.76 5.28 23.20
CA LEU A 107 1.30 5.24 23.19
C LEU A 107 0.77 4.98 24.60
N ASP A 108 -0.20 5.78 25.01
CA ASP A 108 -1.02 5.47 26.18
C ASP A 108 -1.84 4.20 25.90
N GLU A 109 -2.20 3.47 26.95
CA GLU A 109 -3.04 2.27 26.79
C GLU A 109 -4.38 2.63 26.13
N ASN A 110 -4.81 1.75 25.22
CA ASN A 110 -6.07 1.87 24.47
C ASN A 110 -6.21 3.15 23.64
N LYS A 111 -5.11 3.82 23.32
CA LYS A 111 -5.10 5.06 22.55
C LYS A 111 -4.44 4.88 21.18
N ILE A 112 -5.11 5.39 20.16
CA ILE A 112 -4.57 5.53 18.81
C ILE A 112 -4.26 7.00 18.58
N ALA A 113 -2.97 7.34 18.53
CA ALA A 113 -2.53 8.72 18.30
C ALA A 113 -2.52 9.11 16.81
N THR A 114 -2.28 8.13 15.94
CA THR A 114 -2.07 8.33 14.50
C THR A 114 -2.53 7.11 13.72
N ALA A 115 -3.00 7.35 12.50
CA ALA A 115 -3.29 6.32 11.52
C ALA A 115 -2.68 6.71 10.17
N TYR A 116 -2.26 5.70 9.41
CA TYR A 116 -1.55 5.84 8.15
C TYR A 116 -2.23 5.00 7.08
N SER A 117 -2.04 5.38 5.81
CA SER A 117 -2.54 4.61 4.69
C SER A 117 -1.50 4.51 3.60
N ASP A 118 -1.43 3.34 2.95
CA ASP A 118 -0.62 3.10 1.76
C ASP A 118 -1.45 3.01 0.48
N SER A 119 -2.67 3.58 0.51
CA SER A 119 -3.70 3.58 -0.54
C SER A 119 -4.52 2.31 -0.69
N GLU A 120 -4.14 1.20 -0.04
CA GLU A 120 -4.94 -0.04 -0.02
C GLU A 120 -5.32 -0.47 1.39
N VAL A 121 -4.48 -0.21 2.38
CA VAL A 121 -4.81 -0.45 3.79
C VAL A 121 -4.80 0.86 4.59
N LEU A 122 -5.61 0.90 5.64
CA LEU A 122 -5.49 1.84 6.75
C LEU A 122 -4.93 1.09 7.94
N PHE A 123 -3.90 1.64 8.59
CA PHE A 123 -3.17 0.95 9.63
C PHE A 123 -2.60 1.90 10.69
N GLY A 124 -2.27 1.35 11.84
CA GLY A 124 -1.65 2.10 12.93
C GLY A 124 -1.14 1.18 14.03
N LEU A 125 -0.67 1.80 15.11
CA LEU A 125 -0.23 1.11 16.31
C LEU A 125 -1.20 1.38 17.45
N ILE A 126 -1.36 0.39 18.31
CA ILE A 126 -2.10 0.49 19.57
C ILE A 126 -1.36 -0.29 20.65
N LYS A 127 -1.42 0.19 21.90
CA LYS A 127 -1.04 -0.59 23.07
C LYS A 127 -2.31 -1.04 23.78
N PRO A 128 -2.81 -2.27 23.56
CA PRO A 128 -4.02 -2.74 24.21
C PRO A 128 -3.80 -2.89 25.72
N GLY A 129 -4.76 -2.40 26.50
CA GLY A 129 -4.93 -2.65 27.92
C GLY A 129 -6.22 -3.43 28.14
N GLY A 130 -6.11 -4.74 28.28
CA GLY A 130 -7.26 -5.65 28.34
C GLY A 130 -7.79 -6.05 26.96
N GLU A 131 -9.01 -6.61 26.94
CA GLU A 131 -9.70 -6.95 25.69
C GLU A 131 -10.30 -5.70 25.06
N VAL A 132 -9.76 -5.31 23.90
CA VAL A 132 -10.22 -4.14 23.14
C VAL A 132 -10.42 -4.45 21.67
N GLU A 133 -11.38 -3.77 21.07
CA GLU A 133 -11.64 -3.80 19.64
C GLU A 133 -11.30 -2.45 19.02
N VAL A 134 -10.59 -2.48 17.88
CA VAL A 134 -10.39 -1.29 17.06
C VAL A 134 -11.32 -1.38 15.85
N THR A 135 -12.13 -0.35 15.63
CA THR A 135 -13.06 -0.26 14.51
C THR A 135 -12.80 0.99 13.68
N VAL A 136 -13.07 0.91 12.38
CA VAL A 136 -13.00 2.03 11.42
C VAL A 136 -14.34 2.16 10.73
N ASN A 137 -15.00 3.30 10.87
CA ASN A 137 -16.36 3.53 10.33
C ASN A 137 -17.34 2.41 10.71
N GLY A 138 -17.19 1.84 11.92
CA GLY A 138 -18.00 0.73 12.43
C GLY A 138 -17.65 -0.66 11.88
N LYS A 139 -16.54 -0.81 11.15
CA LYS A 139 -15.99 -2.09 10.72
C LYS A 139 -14.83 -2.51 11.62
N GLY A 140 -14.82 -3.76 12.07
CA GLY A 140 -13.72 -4.31 12.86
C GLY A 140 -12.42 -4.36 12.06
N THR A 141 -11.30 -4.17 12.76
CA THR A 141 -9.95 -4.24 12.18
C THR A 141 -9.28 -5.57 12.54
N LYS A 142 -8.23 -5.92 11.79
CA LYS A 142 -7.33 -7.03 12.10
C LYS A 142 -6.20 -6.52 13.00
N ARG A 143 -5.73 -7.36 13.93
CA ARG A 143 -4.66 -7.02 14.88
C ARG A 143 -3.50 -8.02 14.78
N ILE A 144 -2.27 -7.53 14.75
CA ILE A 144 -1.04 -8.32 14.73
C ILE A 144 -0.22 -7.96 15.97
N PRO A 145 -0.10 -8.87 16.94
CA PRO A 145 0.78 -8.67 18.08
C PRO A 145 2.24 -8.58 17.66
N LEU A 146 2.98 -7.62 18.23
CA LEU A 146 4.42 -7.50 18.00
C LEU A 146 5.26 -8.50 18.81
N THR A 147 4.62 -9.43 19.52
CA THR A 147 5.27 -10.41 20.40
C THR A 147 6.15 -11.43 19.67
N SER A 148 6.05 -11.50 18.34
CA SER A 148 6.96 -12.30 17.49
C SER A 148 8.36 -11.67 17.36
N LEU A 149 8.51 -10.38 17.65
CA LEU A 149 9.81 -9.71 17.66
C LEU A 149 10.63 -10.10 18.89
N SER A 150 11.95 -10.05 18.77
CA SER A 150 12.84 -10.33 19.90
C SER A 150 12.67 -9.29 21.01
N LYS A 151 12.91 -9.68 22.25
CA LYS A 151 12.80 -8.76 23.40
C LYS A 151 13.72 -7.54 23.22
N GLU A 152 14.93 -7.75 22.71
CA GLU A 152 15.89 -6.70 22.42
C GLU A 152 15.34 -5.67 21.42
N VAL A 153 14.59 -6.13 20.41
CA VAL A 153 13.94 -5.27 19.42
C VAL A 153 12.80 -4.47 20.06
N LEU A 154 11.95 -5.14 20.84
CA LEU A 154 10.82 -4.53 21.55
C LEU A 154 11.27 -3.42 22.51
N ASP A 155 12.32 -3.69 23.28
CA ASP A 155 12.90 -2.74 24.25
C ASP A 155 13.59 -1.58 23.52
N ARG A 156 14.39 -1.86 22.48
CA ARG A 156 15.12 -0.84 21.69
C ARG A 156 14.17 0.14 21.01
N LEU A 157 13.04 -0.34 20.49
CA LEU A 157 12.05 0.46 19.79
C LEU A 157 10.95 1.01 20.72
N ASN A 158 10.94 0.60 21.99
CA ASN A 158 9.91 0.94 22.97
C ASN A 158 8.48 0.61 22.50
N VAL A 159 8.31 -0.57 21.91
CA VAL A 159 7.02 -1.08 21.37
C VAL A 159 6.57 -2.36 22.09
N ALA A 160 7.08 -2.60 23.29
CA ALA A 160 6.67 -3.74 24.10
C ALA A 160 5.17 -3.68 24.42
N GLY A 161 4.47 -4.77 24.10
CA GLY A 161 3.01 -4.87 24.28
C GLY A 161 2.19 -4.11 23.24
N TYR A 162 2.78 -3.64 22.14
CA TYR A 162 2.04 -3.00 21.06
C TYR A 162 1.52 -4.04 20.07
N GLU A 163 0.47 -3.65 19.36
CA GLU A 163 -0.10 -4.37 18.22
C GLU A 163 -0.22 -3.43 17.03
N ILE A 164 -0.09 -3.99 15.83
CA ILE A 164 -0.47 -3.31 14.60
C ILE A 164 -1.95 -3.60 14.39
N TRP A 165 -2.76 -2.55 14.25
CA TRP A 165 -4.12 -2.70 13.75
C TRP A 165 -4.17 -2.28 12.28
N TYR A 166 -5.00 -2.95 11.48
CA TYR A 166 -5.20 -2.58 10.08
C TYR A 166 -6.56 -3.02 9.52
N ILE A 167 -6.99 -2.37 8.45
CA ILE A 167 -8.16 -2.74 7.65
C ILE A 167 -7.89 -2.49 6.18
N ASP A 168 -8.38 -3.39 5.34
CA ASP A 168 -8.34 -3.24 3.89
C ASP A 168 -9.36 -2.15 3.49
N LEU A 169 -8.93 -1.12 2.77
CA LEU A 169 -9.79 0.00 2.37
C LEU A 169 -10.96 -0.43 1.49
N SER A 170 -10.85 -1.59 0.82
CA SER A 170 -11.94 -2.21 0.07
C SER A 170 -13.09 -2.70 0.95
N GLU A 171 -12.86 -2.90 2.25
CA GLU A 171 -13.90 -3.26 3.22
C GLU A 171 -14.72 -2.04 3.69
N LEU A 172 -14.30 -0.83 3.33
CA LEU A 172 -14.92 0.44 3.73
C LEU A 172 -15.79 1.02 2.62
N THR A 173 -17.04 1.40 2.96
CA THR A 173 -17.99 2.00 2.01
C THR A 173 -17.70 3.49 1.73
N ASP A 174 -17.09 4.19 2.69
CA ASP A 174 -16.70 5.61 2.57
C ASP A 174 -15.23 5.78 2.98
N SER A 175 -14.42 6.32 2.06
CA SER A 175 -12.99 6.56 2.22
C SER A 175 -12.63 8.05 2.32
N LYS A 176 -13.63 8.94 2.42
CA LYS A 176 -13.39 10.39 2.53
C LYS A 176 -13.07 10.85 3.95
N LYS A 177 -13.56 10.11 4.94
CA LYS A 177 -13.31 10.35 6.37
C LYS A 177 -13.23 9.01 7.07
N PHE A 178 -12.25 8.86 7.95
CA PHE A 178 -12.10 7.67 8.77
C PHE A 178 -12.37 8.03 10.23
N LEU A 179 -13.38 7.40 10.81
CA LEU A 179 -13.69 7.45 12.23
C LEU A 179 -13.17 6.16 12.87
N ILE A 180 -12.04 6.27 13.56
CA ILE A 180 -11.37 5.16 14.23
C ILE A 180 -11.79 5.18 15.70
N LYS A 181 -12.29 4.07 16.21
CA LYS A 181 -12.72 3.92 17.61
C LYS A 181 -12.03 2.73 18.25
N VAL A 182 -11.60 2.91 19.49
CA VAL A 182 -11.18 1.83 20.38
C VAL A 182 -12.32 1.58 21.37
N LEU A 183 -12.81 0.35 21.41
CA LEU A 183 -13.92 -0.10 22.24
C LEU A 183 -13.43 -1.14 23.24
N ASP A 184 -14.00 -1.17 24.44
CA ASP A 184 -13.80 -2.27 25.39
C ASP A 184 -14.73 -3.47 25.07
N GLU A 185 -14.61 -4.53 25.87
CA GLU A 185 -15.47 -5.72 25.84
C GLU A 185 -16.99 -5.44 25.97
N ASN A 186 -17.38 -4.29 26.52
CA ASN A 186 -18.76 -3.86 26.71
C ASN A 186 -19.23 -2.88 25.61
N ASN A 187 -18.44 -2.68 24.54
CA ASN A 187 -18.64 -1.67 23.50
C ASN A 187 -18.60 -0.22 24.01
N SER A 188 -17.97 0.03 25.16
CA SER A 188 -17.75 1.38 25.67
C SER A 188 -16.60 2.03 24.90
N LEU A 189 -16.76 3.30 24.53
CA LEU A 189 -15.73 4.06 23.84
C LEU A 189 -14.57 4.40 24.77
N LEU A 190 -13.37 3.91 24.45
CA LEU A 190 -12.13 4.23 25.17
C LEU A 190 -11.35 5.35 24.49
N ASN A 191 -11.29 5.35 23.15
CA ASN A 191 -10.58 6.35 22.37
C ASN A 191 -11.23 6.54 20.99
N GLU A 192 -11.13 7.75 20.46
CA GLU A 192 -11.63 8.10 19.12
C GLU A 192 -10.60 8.98 18.40
N LEU A 193 -10.42 8.72 17.10
CA LEU A 193 -9.62 9.50 16.18
C LEU A 193 -10.39 9.69 14.87
N SER A 194 -10.47 10.93 14.38
CA SER A 194 -11.05 11.24 13.07
C SER A 194 -9.99 11.86 12.17
N ILE A 195 -9.84 11.29 10.97
CA ILE A 195 -8.90 11.74 9.92
C ILE A 195 -9.57 11.82 8.55
#